data_AF-A0A7S0FP73-F1
#
_entry.id   AF-A0A7S0FP73-F1
#
_cell.length_a   1.000
_cell.length_b   1.000
_cell.length_c   1.000
_cell.angle_alpha   90.00
_cell.angle_beta   90.00
_cell.angle_gamma   90.00
#
_symmetry.space_group_name_H-M   'P 1'
#
loop_
_entity.id
_entity.type
_entity.pdbx_description
1 polymer ?
#
loop_
_entity_poly.entity_id
_entity_poly.type
_entity_poly.pdbx_seq_one_letter_code
_entity_poly.pdbx_strand_id
1 'polypeptide(L)'
;QALGGLAGGAPPSDCRNQQHSECLMSGPKGQKDVFASRTRRQEHRRALQEVRAGQKRGHWIWWVFPPLRGYGKDRFTPDEACLDGEEDARRYLRQEDLRHNFLEMLDASLASMAKHKKAAPWQVFDSHFGRKPSGVFVAGPVDAFKVRACCTLFAVAAKNEGDAEVHSACLEALAFFTGDCAYSDKNSGSALDRAGEWTDACLPLEGPDGKVLALLKADISACEPLAQQL
;
A
#
# COMPACT_ATOMS: atom_id res chain seq x y z
N GLN A 1 -45.16 51.85 -52.04
CA GLN A 1 -45.01 52.21 -50.62
C GLN A 1 -43.98 51.26 -50.01
N ALA A 2 -42.91 51.86 -49.46
CA ALA A 2 -41.80 51.32 -48.64
C ALA A 2 -41.21 49.94 -49.02
N LEU A 3 -40.08 49.84 -49.75
CA LEU A 3 -38.67 50.08 -49.31
C LEU A 3 -38.19 49.01 -48.31
N GLY A 4 -37.06 48.32 -48.43
CA GLY A 4 -35.90 48.32 -49.34
C GLY A 4 -35.24 46.93 -49.28
N GLY A 5 -34.39 46.49 -50.23
CA GLY A 5 -33.05 47.03 -50.50
C GLY A 5 -32.07 46.57 -49.40
N LEU A 6 -30.91 45.97 -49.62
CA LEU A 6 -29.95 45.89 -50.71
C LEU A 6 -29.03 44.68 -50.40
N ALA A 7 -28.76 43.78 -51.35
CA ALA A 7 -27.61 43.78 -52.26
C ALA A 7 -26.29 43.23 -51.68
N GLY A 8 -25.68 42.31 -52.43
CA GLY A 8 -24.24 42.37 -52.71
C GLY A 8 -23.43 41.09 -52.50
N GLY A 9 -22.95 40.51 -53.59
CA GLY A 9 -21.65 39.81 -53.64
C GLY A 9 -21.68 38.31 -53.92
N ALA A 10 -21.26 37.91 -55.12
CA ALA A 10 -21.11 36.53 -55.60
C ALA A 10 -19.60 36.09 -55.62
N PRO A 11 -19.20 34.89 -56.13
CA PRO A 11 -18.37 33.84 -55.48
C PRO A 11 -16.94 33.71 -56.13
N PRO A 12 -16.18 32.57 -56.16
CA PRO A 12 -16.05 31.32 -55.35
C PRO A 12 -14.57 31.05 -54.87
N SER A 13 -14.29 29.82 -54.36
CA SER A 13 -12.98 29.15 -54.07
C SER A 13 -12.18 29.70 -52.86
N ASP A 14 -11.51 28.93 -51.99
CA ASP A 14 -10.75 27.70 -52.15
C ASP A 14 -10.45 27.03 -50.78
N CYS A 15 -10.08 25.75 -50.83
CA CYS A 15 -9.31 24.89 -49.90
C CYS A 15 -8.94 25.34 -48.45
N ARG A 16 -9.12 24.39 -47.52
CA ARG A 16 -8.26 23.97 -46.38
C ARG A 16 -8.87 24.01 -44.96
N ASN A 17 -8.57 22.91 -44.26
CA ASN A 17 -8.52 22.69 -42.82
C ASN A 17 -9.83 22.42 -42.07
N GLN A 18 -10.20 21.14 -42.08
CA GLN A 18 -10.50 20.43 -40.84
C GLN A 18 -9.36 20.65 -39.83
N GLN A 19 -9.65 21.19 -38.65
CA GLN A 19 -8.84 20.94 -37.45
C GLN A 19 -9.58 21.21 -36.13
N HIS A 20 -9.90 20.10 -35.46
CA HIS A 20 -9.64 19.83 -34.04
C HIS A 20 -10.40 20.63 -32.97
N SER A 21 -11.50 20.05 -32.49
CA SER A 21 -11.95 20.22 -31.10
C SER A 21 -12.54 18.91 -30.54
N GLU A 22 -11.78 17.81 -30.65
CA GLU A 22 -11.99 16.59 -29.87
C GLU A 22 -10.61 16.01 -29.54
N CYS A 23 -10.02 16.46 -28.43
CA CYS A 23 -8.86 15.79 -27.86
C CYS A 23 -8.92 15.98 -26.35
N LEU A 24 -9.53 15.01 -25.65
CA LEU A 24 -9.29 14.65 -24.24
C LEU A 24 -10.24 13.52 -23.81
N MET A 25 -10.29 12.41 -24.57
CA MET A 25 -10.82 11.12 -24.07
C MET A 25 -10.25 9.97 -24.91
N SER A 26 -8.95 9.75 -24.83
CA SER A 26 -8.31 8.55 -25.36
C SER A 26 -7.26 8.02 -24.37
N GLY A 27 -7.70 7.79 -23.14
CA GLY A 27 -7.11 6.74 -22.31
C GLY A 27 -7.55 5.36 -22.81
N PRO A 28 -6.71 4.31 -22.72
CA PRO A 28 -7.06 2.98 -23.21
C PRO A 28 -8.36 2.48 -22.56
N LYS A 29 -9.38 2.23 -23.40
CA LYS A 29 -10.64 1.61 -22.99
C LYS A 29 -10.35 0.19 -22.49
N GLY A 30 -10.57 -0.07 -21.20
CA GLY A 30 -10.73 -1.45 -20.70
C GLY A 30 -10.02 -1.84 -19.41
N GLN A 31 -9.30 -0.95 -18.73
CA GLN A 31 -8.78 -1.26 -17.39
C GLN A 31 -9.74 -0.66 -16.36
N LYS A 32 -10.61 -1.50 -15.76
CA LYS A 32 -11.30 -1.09 -14.53
C LYS A 32 -10.23 -0.56 -13.59
N ASP A 33 -10.41 0.63 -13.03
CA ASP A 33 -9.47 1.19 -12.07
C ASP A 33 -9.32 0.20 -10.90
N VAL A 34 -8.23 -0.56 -10.92
CA VAL A 34 -7.96 -1.65 -9.98
C VAL A 34 -7.73 -1.08 -8.57
N PHE A 35 -7.53 0.24 -8.46
CA PHE A 35 -7.26 0.97 -7.22
C PHE A 35 -8.50 1.65 -6.63
N ALA A 36 -9.58 1.85 -7.39
CA ALA A 36 -10.82 2.48 -6.92
C ALA A 36 -11.44 1.78 -5.69
N SER A 37 -11.08 0.51 -5.45
CA SER A 37 -11.53 -0.30 -4.31
C SER A 37 -10.47 -0.48 -3.20
N ARG A 38 -9.20 -0.13 -3.42
CA ARG A 38 -8.07 -0.60 -2.59
C ARG A 38 -7.98 0.06 -1.21
N THR A 39 -8.47 1.30 -1.06
CA THR A 39 -8.68 1.90 0.26
C THR A 39 -10.03 2.58 0.31
N ARG A 40 -10.99 1.95 0.99
CA ARG A 40 -12.29 2.57 1.25
C ARG A 40 -12.10 3.69 2.26
N ARG A 41 -12.53 4.92 1.93
CA ARG A 41 -12.46 6.09 2.86
C ARG A 41 -12.96 5.79 4.27
N GLN A 42 -14.00 4.96 4.41
CA GLN A 42 -14.54 4.55 5.70
C GLN A 42 -13.59 3.63 6.47
N GLU A 43 -12.94 2.68 5.79
CA GLU A 43 -11.98 1.76 6.40
C GLU A 43 -10.73 2.52 6.87
N HIS A 44 -10.22 3.45 6.05
CA HIS A 44 -9.09 4.30 6.44
C HIS A 44 -9.42 5.17 7.66
N ARG A 45 -10.55 5.89 7.66
CA ARG A 45 -10.96 6.71 8.80
C ARG A 45 -11.10 5.91 10.08
N ARG A 46 -11.70 4.72 10.00
CA ARG A 46 -11.85 3.82 11.15
C ARG A 46 -10.49 3.30 11.63
N ALA A 47 -9.68 2.81 10.70
CA ALA A 47 -8.34 2.31 10.99
C ALA A 47 -7.49 3.36 11.71
N LEU A 48 -7.52 4.59 11.22
CA LEU A 48 -6.76 5.69 11.75
C LEU A 48 -7.16 6.03 13.18
N GLN A 49 -8.47 6.01 13.49
CA GLN A 49 -8.97 6.20 14.85
C GLN A 49 -8.48 5.09 15.80
N GLU A 50 -8.56 3.83 15.36
CA GLU A 50 -8.11 2.69 16.16
C GLU A 50 -6.59 2.70 16.43
N VAL A 51 -5.79 2.98 15.40
CA VAL A 51 -4.32 3.09 15.53
C VAL A 51 -3.94 4.28 16.41
N ARG A 52 -4.56 5.45 16.24
CA ARG A 52 -4.31 6.61 17.13
C ARG A 52 -4.68 6.31 18.59
N ALA A 53 -5.70 5.47 18.82
CA ALA A 53 -6.09 4.98 20.14
C ALA A 53 -5.13 3.94 20.72
N GLY A 54 -4.10 3.52 19.98
CA GLY A 54 -3.05 2.62 20.46
C GLY A 54 -3.23 1.16 20.05
N GLN A 55 -4.36 0.79 19.45
CA GLN A 55 -4.71 -0.61 19.24
C GLN A 55 -5.75 -0.79 18.14
N LYS A 56 -5.41 -1.57 17.12
CA LYS A 56 -6.31 -2.06 16.08
C LYS A 56 -7.40 -2.97 16.67
N ARG A 57 -8.63 -2.80 16.21
CA ARG A 57 -9.81 -3.58 16.64
C ARG A 57 -10.64 -4.14 15.48
N GLY A 58 -10.59 -3.51 14.31
CA GLY A 58 -11.35 -3.86 13.12
C GLY A 58 -10.62 -4.77 12.12
N HIS A 59 -11.32 -5.13 11.05
CA HIS A 59 -10.84 -5.98 9.96
C HIS A 59 -10.54 -5.16 8.70
N TRP A 60 -9.58 -4.24 8.80
CA TRP A 60 -9.22 -3.30 7.73
C TRP A 60 -7.79 -3.46 7.21
N ILE A 61 -6.98 -4.37 7.79
CA ILE A 61 -5.52 -4.41 7.59
C ILE A 61 -5.13 -4.44 6.11
N TRP A 62 -5.84 -5.22 5.28
CA TRP A 62 -5.50 -5.43 3.88
C TRP A 62 -5.81 -4.21 2.99
N TRP A 63 -6.72 -3.35 3.41
CA TRP A 63 -7.09 -2.13 2.66
C TRP A 63 -6.17 -0.95 2.98
N VAL A 64 -5.40 -1.06 4.06
CA VAL A 64 -4.52 0.00 4.57
C VAL A 64 -3.05 -0.38 4.40
N PHE A 65 -2.71 -1.64 4.66
CA PHE A 65 -1.42 -2.25 4.42
C PHE A 65 -1.61 -3.43 3.45
N PRO A 66 -1.74 -3.15 2.14
CA PRO A 66 -2.09 -4.16 1.16
C PRO A 66 -0.97 -5.21 1.01
N PRO A 67 -1.29 -6.51 1.09
CA PRO A 67 -0.28 -7.56 0.95
C PRO A 67 0.08 -7.79 -0.52
N LEU A 68 1.22 -8.45 -0.75
CA LEU A 68 1.53 -9.01 -2.06
C LEU A 68 0.65 -10.24 -2.31
N ARG A 69 0.13 -10.41 -3.54
CA ARG A 69 -0.76 -11.54 -3.86
C ARG A 69 -0.10 -12.89 -3.57
N GLY A 70 1.21 -12.99 -3.79
CA GLY A 70 2.01 -14.18 -3.50
C GLY A 70 2.60 -14.25 -2.08
N TYR A 71 2.39 -13.25 -1.23
CA TYR A 71 2.98 -13.18 0.12
C TYR A 71 2.20 -12.23 1.05
N GLY A 72 1.65 -12.73 2.15
CA GLY A 72 0.81 -11.93 3.05
C GLY A 72 -0.70 -12.08 2.86
N LYS A 73 -1.13 -12.76 1.80
CA LYS A 73 -2.53 -12.99 1.46
C LYS A 73 -3.08 -14.24 2.15
N ASP A 74 -3.95 -14.10 3.14
CA ASP A 74 -4.66 -15.23 3.77
C ASP A 74 -6.04 -15.53 3.14
N ARG A 75 -6.75 -16.55 3.64
CA ARG A 75 -8.10 -16.93 3.16
C ARG A 75 -9.13 -15.79 3.20
N PHE A 76 -8.95 -14.83 4.10
CA PHE A 76 -9.87 -13.72 4.34
C PHE A 76 -9.42 -12.45 3.63
N THR A 77 -8.26 -12.47 3.01
CA THR A 77 -7.71 -11.34 2.27
C THR A 77 -8.41 -11.25 0.91
N PRO A 78 -9.15 -10.16 0.64
CA PRO A 78 -9.83 -9.97 -0.64
C PRO A 78 -8.82 -9.88 -1.78
N ASP A 79 -9.14 -10.46 -2.93
CA ASP A 79 -8.25 -10.47 -4.09
C ASP A 79 -7.96 -9.07 -4.62
N GLU A 80 -8.97 -8.20 -4.59
CA GLU A 80 -8.85 -6.78 -4.93
C GLU A 80 -7.98 -5.96 -3.97
N ALA A 81 -7.71 -6.44 -2.75
CA ALA A 81 -6.83 -5.76 -1.79
C ALA A 81 -5.34 -6.07 -2.02
N CYS A 82 -5.02 -7.07 -2.83
CA CYS A 82 -3.64 -7.52 -3.03
C CYS A 82 -2.93 -6.75 -4.16
N LEU A 83 -1.63 -6.50 -3.96
CA LEU A 83 -0.72 -5.96 -4.98
C LEU A 83 -0.01 -7.10 -5.71
N ASP A 84 0.17 -6.98 -7.03
CA ASP A 84 0.85 -8.02 -7.81
C ASP A 84 2.39 -7.91 -7.80
N GLY A 85 2.92 -6.77 -7.35
CA GLY A 85 4.37 -6.53 -7.27
C GLY A 85 4.69 -5.05 -7.02
N GLU A 86 5.96 -4.69 -7.20
CA GLU A 86 6.46 -3.31 -7.00
C GLU A 86 5.71 -2.28 -7.86
N GLU A 87 5.48 -2.57 -9.14
CA GLU A 87 4.80 -1.65 -10.07
C GLU A 87 3.40 -1.26 -9.57
N ASP A 88 2.69 -2.17 -8.91
CA ASP A 88 1.40 -1.90 -8.29
C ASP A 88 1.53 -0.95 -7.09
N ALA A 89 2.60 -1.09 -6.29
CA ALA A 89 2.90 -0.17 -5.19
C ALA A 89 3.32 1.22 -5.72
N ARG A 90 4.10 1.29 -6.81
CA ARG A 90 4.44 2.56 -7.47
C ARG A 90 3.20 3.29 -7.99
N ARG A 91 2.29 2.57 -8.65
CA ARG A 91 1.00 3.12 -9.08
C ARG A 91 0.14 3.58 -7.92
N TYR A 92 0.13 2.83 -6.81
CA TYR A 92 -0.53 3.24 -5.58
C TYR A 92 0.01 4.60 -5.09
N LEU A 93 1.33 4.79 -5.05
CA LEU A 93 1.96 6.04 -4.62
C LEU A 93 1.73 7.23 -5.57
N ARG A 94 1.54 6.98 -6.88
CA ARG A 94 1.20 8.02 -7.85
C ARG A 94 -0.23 8.57 -7.68
N GLN A 95 -1.08 7.87 -6.94
CA GLN A 95 -2.42 8.37 -6.60
C GLN A 95 -2.36 9.18 -5.31
N GLU A 96 -2.60 10.50 -5.42
CA GLU A 96 -2.45 11.46 -4.31
C GLU A 96 -3.21 11.06 -3.04
N ASP A 97 -4.50 10.71 -3.18
CA ASP A 97 -5.33 10.27 -2.05
C ASP A 97 -4.78 9.00 -1.36
N LEU A 98 -4.33 8.02 -2.14
CA LEU A 98 -3.81 6.76 -1.60
C LEU A 98 -2.46 6.94 -0.92
N ARG A 99 -1.57 7.71 -1.54
CA ARG A 99 -0.29 8.13 -0.96
C ARG A 99 -0.49 8.86 0.35
N HIS A 100 -1.36 9.88 0.37
CA HIS A 100 -1.66 10.66 1.56
C HIS A 100 -2.22 9.78 2.69
N ASN A 101 -3.18 8.91 2.36
CA ASN A 101 -3.78 7.99 3.33
C ASN A 101 -2.77 7.02 3.93
N PHE A 102 -1.84 6.52 3.11
CA PHE A 102 -0.78 5.61 3.55
C PHE A 102 0.20 6.30 4.48
N LEU A 103 0.65 7.50 4.12
CA LEU A 103 1.54 8.31 4.95
C LEU A 103 0.88 8.67 6.30
N GLU A 104 -0.38 9.12 6.30
CA GLU A 104 -1.09 9.43 7.54
C GLU A 104 -1.23 8.18 8.45
N MET A 105 -1.39 6.99 7.85
CA MET A 105 -1.41 5.75 8.60
C MET A 105 -0.03 5.39 9.16
N LEU A 106 1.05 5.59 8.40
CA LEU A 106 2.42 5.37 8.89
C LEU A 106 2.70 6.26 10.09
N ASP A 107 2.40 7.57 10.01
CA ASP A 107 2.57 8.52 11.11
C ASP A 107 1.81 8.09 12.37
N ALA A 108 0.54 7.71 12.21
CA ALA A 108 -0.27 7.23 13.32
C ALA A 108 0.30 5.93 13.93
N SER A 109 0.79 5.03 13.08
CA SER A 109 1.40 3.76 13.49
C SER A 109 2.69 3.99 14.26
N LEU A 110 3.57 4.87 13.78
CA LEU A 110 4.80 5.29 14.45
C LEU A 110 4.52 5.88 15.83
N ALA A 111 3.61 6.85 15.90
CA ALA A 111 3.22 7.48 17.17
C ALA A 111 2.59 6.49 18.15
N SER A 112 1.86 5.49 17.65
CA SER A 112 1.29 4.42 18.46
C SER A 112 2.36 3.45 18.97
N MET A 113 3.22 2.95 18.09
CA MET A 113 4.28 2.00 18.43
C MET A 113 5.31 2.60 19.40
N ALA A 114 5.62 3.90 19.28
CA ALA A 114 6.53 4.61 20.18
C ALA A 114 6.10 4.59 21.67
N LYS A 115 4.83 4.29 21.96
CA LYS A 115 4.32 4.17 23.34
C LYS A 115 4.67 2.83 23.99
N HIS A 116 5.20 1.87 23.23
CA HIS A 116 5.47 0.51 23.69
C HIS A 116 6.97 0.21 23.70
N LYS A 117 7.43 -0.43 24.78
CA LYS A 117 8.86 -0.81 24.95
C LYS A 117 9.21 -2.19 24.40
N LYS A 118 8.20 -3.04 24.17
CA LYS A 118 8.37 -4.43 23.74
C LYS A 118 7.21 -4.85 22.86
N ALA A 119 7.54 -5.56 21.79
CA ALA A 119 6.66 -6.10 20.78
C ALA A 119 5.72 -5.01 20.25
N ALA A 120 6.25 -3.80 20.04
CA ALA A 120 5.45 -2.62 19.72
C ALA A 120 4.53 -2.83 18.49
N PRO A 121 4.98 -3.44 17.38
CA PRO A 121 4.10 -3.78 16.28
C PRO A 121 2.94 -4.71 16.70
N TRP A 122 3.22 -5.77 17.47
CA TRP A 122 2.18 -6.67 17.97
C TRP A 122 1.19 -5.96 18.91
N GLN A 123 1.67 -5.07 19.78
CA GLN A 123 0.82 -4.31 20.69
C GLN A 123 -0.23 -3.50 19.91
N VAL A 124 0.19 -2.84 18.84
CA VAL A 124 -0.70 -2.00 18.04
C VAL A 124 -1.62 -2.83 17.14
N PHE A 125 -1.10 -3.84 16.44
CA PHE A 125 -1.85 -4.48 15.35
C PHE A 125 -2.54 -5.79 15.74
N ASP A 126 -2.11 -6.46 16.79
CA ASP A 126 -2.50 -7.85 17.06
C ASP A 126 -3.06 -8.11 18.47
N SER A 127 -2.63 -7.34 19.48
CA SER A 127 -2.92 -7.62 20.89
C SER A 127 -4.42 -7.68 21.22
N HIS A 128 -5.26 -6.96 20.48
CA HIS A 128 -6.72 -6.99 20.65
C HIS A 128 -7.34 -8.35 20.31
N PHE A 129 -6.73 -9.10 19.38
CA PHE A 129 -7.31 -10.33 18.85
C PHE A 129 -6.93 -11.58 19.68
N GLY A 130 -6.40 -11.40 20.89
CA GLY A 130 -5.95 -12.50 21.76
C GLY A 130 -4.72 -13.24 21.22
N ARG A 131 -4.04 -12.67 20.20
CA ARG A 131 -2.81 -13.20 19.63
C ARG A 131 -1.66 -13.03 20.60
N LYS A 132 -0.69 -13.93 20.57
CA LYS A 132 0.56 -13.82 21.31
C LYS A 132 1.61 -13.09 20.46
N PRO A 133 2.63 -12.45 21.09
CA PRO A 133 3.74 -11.84 20.35
C PRO A 133 4.60 -12.85 19.60
N SER A 134 4.47 -14.14 19.92
CA SER A 134 5.00 -15.25 19.14
C SER A 134 4.02 -16.42 19.23
N GLY A 135 3.83 -17.12 18.12
CA GLY A 135 2.92 -18.25 18.07
C GLY A 135 2.71 -18.78 16.67
N VAL A 136 2.22 -20.01 16.61
CA VAL A 136 1.95 -20.66 15.33
C VAL A 136 0.68 -20.11 14.70
N PHE A 137 0.72 -19.85 13.40
CA PHE A 137 -0.41 -19.45 12.59
C PHE A 137 -1.11 -18.18 13.15
N VAL A 138 -2.45 -18.19 13.25
CA VAL A 138 -3.23 -17.07 13.81
C VAL A 138 -3.07 -16.88 15.31
N ALA A 139 -2.27 -17.72 15.99
CA ALA A 139 -1.90 -17.47 17.38
C ALA A 139 -0.75 -16.46 17.50
N GLY A 140 0.01 -16.20 16.42
CA GLY A 140 1.07 -15.20 16.35
C GLY A 140 0.61 -13.85 15.76
N PRO A 141 1.55 -12.90 15.55
CA PRO A 141 1.30 -11.54 15.09
C PRO A 141 1.06 -11.45 13.57
N VAL A 142 -0.14 -11.85 13.11
CA VAL A 142 -0.51 -11.85 11.67
C VAL A 142 -0.51 -10.44 11.07
N ASP A 143 -1.02 -9.45 11.78
CA ASP A 143 -1.23 -8.12 11.21
C ASP A 143 0.06 -7.29 11.24
N ALA A 144 0.87 -7.39 12.31
CA ALA A 144 2.21 -6.81 12.33
C ALA A 144 3.09 -7.40 11.21
N PHE A 145 2.98 -8.70 10.93
CA PHE A 145 3.66 -9.31 9.78
C PHE A 145 3.28 -8.65 8.45
N LYS A 146 1.98 -8.42 8.21
CA LYS A 146 1.51 -7.72 6.99
C LYS A 146 2.01 -6.28 6.92
N VAL A 147 2.04 -5.57 8.05
CA VAL A 147 2.59 -4.21 8.13
C VAL A 147 4.07 -4.21 7.73
N ARG A 148 4.88 -5.12 8.28
CA ARG A 148 6.30 -5.25 7.92
C ARG A 148 6.51 -5.51 6.44
N ALA A 149 5.79 -6.51 5.90
CA ALA A 149 5.89 -6.88 4.50
C ALA A 149 5.48 -5.72 3.57
N CYS A 150 4.38 -5.03 3.91
CA CYS A 150 3.91 -3.85 3.20
C CYS A 150 4.93 -2.70 3.26
N CYS A 151 5.44 -2.34 4.44
CA CYS A 151 6.42 -1.26 4.58
C CYS A 151 7.71 -1.57 3.82
N THR A 152 8.13 -2.83 3.75
CA THR A 152 9.29 -3.25 2.94
C THR A 152 9.04 -3.03 1.45
N LEU A 153 7.87 -3.45 0.95
CA LEU A 153 7.47 -3.24 -0.44
C LEU A 153 7.43 -1.75 -0.80
N PHE A 154 6.78 -0.94 0.04
CA PHE A 154 6.62 0.48 -0.19
C PHE A 154 7.91 1.27 0.01
N ALA A 155 8.84 0.83 0.88
CA ALA A 155 10.17 1.43 0.96
C ALA A 155 10.91 1.32 -0.39
N VAL A 156 10.92 0.13 -1.00
CA VAL A 156 11.54 -0.07 -2.32
C VAL A 156 10.83 0.73 -3.41
N ALA A 157 9.49 0.64 -3.45
CA ALA A 157 8.70 1.35 -4.46
C ALA A 157 8.85 2.88 -4.36
N ALA A 158 8.80 3.44 -3.15
CA ALA A 158 8.96 4.87 -2.91
C ALA A 158 10.37 5.36 -3.30
N LYS A 159 11.42 4.59 -2.99
CA LYS A 159 12.78 4.89 -3.45
C LYS A 159 12.86 4.98 -4.97
N ASN A 160 12.25 4.03 -5.67
CA ASN A 160 12.25 3.99 -7.14
C ASN A 160 11.37 5.08 -7.79
N GLU A 161 10.36 5.58 -7.06
CA GLU A 161 9.53 6.72 -7.46
C GLU A 161 10.13 8.09 -7.07
N GLY A 162 11.23 8.11 -6.31
CA GLY A 162 11.80 9.35 -5.77
C GLY A 162 10.97 9.98 -4.64
N ASP A 163 10.07 9.21 -4.03
CA ASP A 163 9.22 9.63 -2.92
C ASP A 163 9.94 9.46 -1.58
N ALA A 164 10.82 10.42 -1.26
CA ALA A 164 11.67 10.38 -0.07
C ALA A 164 10.87 10.36 1.24
N GLU A 165 9.69 10.98 1.27
CA GLU A 165 8.84 11.09 2.46
C GLU A 165 8.25 9.72 2.83
N VAL A 166 7.59 9.05 1.88
CA VAL A 166 7.05 7.70 2.11
C VAL A 166 8.16 6.70 2.37
N HIS A 167 9.30 6.83 1.67
CA HIS A 167 10.46 5.99 1.90
C HIS A 167 10.94 6.10 3.35
N SER A 168 11.19 7.31 3.87
CA SER A 168 11.63 7.53 5.26
C SER A 168 10.62 6.98 6.26
N ALA A 169 9.33 7.28 6.09
CA ALA A 169 8.28 6.81 6.99
C ALA A 169 8.20 5.26 7.03
N CYS A 170 8.40 4.59 5.90
CA CYS A 170 8.49 3.12 5.86
C CYS A 170 9.70 2.61 6.63
N LEU A 171 10.89 3.23 6.49
CA LEU A 171 12.09 2.82 7.23
C LEU A 171 11.93 3.02 8.74
N GLU A 172 11.34 4.14 9.16
CA GLU A 172 11.03 4.40 10.56
C GLU A 172 10.06 3.35 11.12
N ALA A 173 9.06 2.94 10.34
CA ALA A 173 8.14 1.89 10.75
C ALA A 173 8.85 0.53 10.86
N LEU A 174 9.73 0.23 9.91
CA LEU A 174 10.55 -0.99 9.91
C LEU A 174 11.51 -1.06 11.10
N ALA A 175 11.98 0.08 11.62
CA ALA A 175 12.84 0.13 12.80
C ALA A 175 12.15 -0.36 14.10
N PHE A 176 10.81 -0.37 14.15
CA PHE A 176 10.06 -0.95 15.28
C PHE A 176 9.99 -2.48 15.25
N PHE A 177 10.37 -3.12 14.13
CA PHE A 177 10.48 -4.56 14.02
C PHE A 177 11.87 -4.99 14.49
N THR A 178 12.03 -5.21 15.79
CA THR A 178 13.33 -5.53 16.42
C THR A 178 13.54 -7.04 16.64
N GLY A 179 12.68 -7.89 16.07
CA GLY A 179 12.70 -9.34 16.29
C GLY A 179 12.08 -9.82 17.61
N ASP A 180 11.47 -8.93 18.40
CA ASP A 180 10.86 -9.27 19.69
C ASP A 180 9.40 -9.74 19.62
N CYS A 181 8.85 -9.77 18.40
CA CYS A 181 7.67 -10.53 18.01
C CYS A 181 8.02 -11.40 16.79
N ALA A 182 7.36 -12.55 16.65
CA ALA A 182 7.70 -13.55 15.66
C ALA A 182 6.45 -14.18 15.06
N TYR A 183 6.41 -14.29 13.74
CA TYR A 183 5.28 -14.88 13.01
C TYR A 183 5.67 -16.24 12.45
N SER A 184 4.83 -17.25 12.64
CA SER A 184 5.03 -18.55 12.00
C SER A 184 4.25 -18.63 10.70
N ASP A 185 4.96 -18.98 9.66
CA ASP A 185 4.49 -19.60 8.43
C ASP A 185 5.78 -20.01 7.71
N LYS A 186 5.81 -21.06 6.88
CA LYS A 186 6.94 -21.44 6.02
C LYS A 186 7.24 -20.36 4.97
N ASN A 187 7.37 -19.11 5.40
CA ASN A 187 7.50 -17.95 4.57
C ASN A 187 6.30 -17.79 3.60
N SER A 188 5.11 -18.34 3.84
CA SER A 188 3.95 -18.09 2.94
C SER A 188 3.19 -16.81 3.31
N GLY A 189 3.25 -16.41 4.59
CA GLY A 189 2.61 -15.20 5.09
C GLY A 189 1.08 -15.26 5.06
N SER A 190 0.49 -16.46 5.01
CA SER A 190 -0.82 -16.70 4.41
C SER A 190 -1.51 -17.94 4.99
N ALA A 191 -2.76 -17.79 5.43
CA ALA A 191 -3.61 -18.89 5.88
C ALA A 191 -4.11 -19.85 4.79
N LEU A 192 -3.55 -19.80 3.57
CA LEU A 192 -3.93 -20.73 2.50
C LEU A 192 -3.32 -22.12 2.69
N ASP A 193 -2.38 -22.30 3.61
CA ASP A 193 -1.81 -23.61 3.91
C ASP A 193 -2.67 -24.43 4.89
N ARG A 194 -3.87 -24.84 4.44
CA ARG A 194 -4.64 -25.89 5.12
C ARG A 194 -4.04 -27.29 4.93
N ALA A 195 -2.91 -27.45 4.22
CA ALA A 195 -2.30 -28.76 4.06
C ALA A 195 -1.71 -29.30 5.38
N GLY A 196 -1.71 -28.48 6.44
CA GLY A 196 -1.34 -28.90 7.78
C GLY A 196 0.16 -28.98 7.98
N GLU A 197 0.96 -28.47 7.04
CA GLU A 197 2.41 -28.47 7.13
C GLU A 197 2.94 -27.24 7.89
N TRP A 198 2.32 -26.93 9.02
CA TRP A 198 2.81 -25.86 9.91
C TRP A 198 4.10 -26.29 10.59
N THR A 199 5.02 -25.36 10.74
CA THR A 199 6.21 -25.56 11.57
C THR A 199 6.02 -24.80 12.88
N ASP A 200 6.57 -25.34 13.97
CA ASP A 200 6.65 -24.61 15.24
C ASP A 200 7.71 -23.48 15.19
N ALA A 201 8.46 -23.37 14.08
CA ALA A 201 9.46 -22.35 13.87
C ALA A 201 8.79 -21.00 13.56
N CYS A 202 8.85 -20.08 14.52
CA CYS A 202 8.43 -18.68 14.32
C CYS A 202 9.61 -17.86 13.81
N LEU A 203 9.40 -17.07 12.76
CA LEU A 203 10.39 -16.15 12.23
C LEU A 203 10.33 -14.83 13.00
N PRO A 204 11.41 -14.39 13.65
CA PRO A 204 11.50 -13.05 14.23
C PRO A 204 11.19 -11.99 13.17
N LEU A 205 10.29 -11.06 13.51
CA LEU A 205 9.99 -9.93 12.66
C LEU A 205 11.03 -8.84 12.93
N GLU A 206 12.12 -8.88 12.17
CA GLU A 206 13.26 -7.96 12.32
C GLU A 206 13.49 -7.17 11.02
N GLY A 207 13.52 -5.83 11.13
CA GLY A 207 13.83 -4.91 10.03
C GLY A 207 13.01 -5.15 8.75
N PRO A 208 13.57 -4.84 7.58
CA PRO A 208 12.97 -5.15 6.28
C PRO A 208 12.76 -6.64 6.05
N ASP A 209 11.69 -6.99 5.33
CA ASP A 209 11.35 -8.37 4.99
C ASP A 209 12.19 -8.90 3.82
N GLY A 210 13.16 -9.76 4.13
CA GLY A 210 14.04 -10.37 3.13
C GLY A 210 13.31 -11.18 2.05
N LYS A 211 12.13 -11.75 2.34
CA LYS A 211 11.36 -12.48 1.31
C LYS A 211 10.64 -11.51 0.37
N VAL A 212 10.14 -10.39 0.90
CA VAL A 212 9.63 -9.30 0.04
C VAL A 212 10.75 -8.79 -0.86
N LEU A 213 11.94 -8.50 -0.32
CA LEU A 213 13.08 -8.06 -1.11
C LEU A 213 13.46 -9.06 -2.22
N ALA A 214 13.50 -10.36 -1.90
CA ALA A 214 13.76 -11.40 -2.88
C ALA A 214 12.69 -11.47 -3.98
N LEU A 215 11.40 -11.31 -3.64
CA LEU A 215 10.30 -11.24 -4.62
C LEU A 215 10.42 -10.02 -5.53
N LEU A 216 10.91 -8.90 -5.00
CA LEU A 216 11.16 -7.67 -5.74
C LEU A 216 12.48 -7.69 -6.52
N LYS A 217 13.34 -8.69 -6.29
CA LYS A 217 14.73 -8.72 -6.77
C LYS A 217 15.52 -7.47 -6.33
N ALA A 218 15.20 -6.96 -5.14
CA ALA A 218 15.85 -5.81 -4.53
C ALA A 218 16.86 -6.28 -3.45
N ASP A 219 17.91 -5.49 -3.26
CA ASP A 219 18.88 -5.68 -2.19
C ASP A 219 18.43 -4.95 -0.91
N ILE A 220 18.98 -5.33 0.25
CA ILE A 220 18.69 -4.66 1.53
C ILE A 220 19.04 -3.17 1.52
N SER A 221 20.03 -2.76 0.71
CA SER A 221 20.38 -1.34 0.47
C SER A 221 19.25 -0.53 -0.18
N ALA A 222 18.22 -1.18 -0.74
CA ALA A 222 17.00 -0.52 -1.15
C ALA A 222 16.19 0.02 0.04
N CYS A 223 16.45 -0.47 1.25
CA CYS A 223 15.84 -0.06 2.52
C CYS A 223 16.84 0.67 3.44
N GLU A 224 17.81 1.37 2.87
CA GLU A 224 18.69 2.29 3.58
C GLU A 224 18.24 3.74 3.39
N PRO A 225 18.45 4.64 4.38
CA PRO A 225 18.12 6.05 4.24
C PRO A 225 18.73 6.64 2.97
N LEU A 226 17.95 7.45 2.25
CA LEU A 226 18.47 8.19 1.10
C LEU A 226 19.58 9.13 1.59
N ALA A 227 20.75 9.06 0.95
CA ALA A 227 21.82 10.00 1.23
C ALA A 227 21.27 11.42 1.02
N GLN A 228 21.43 12.30 2.01
CA GLN A 228 21.14 13.72 1.84
C GLN A 228 21.99 14.20 0.66
N GLN A 229 21.34 14.61 -0.42
CA GLN A 229 22.02 15.36 -1.47
C GLN A 229 22.48 16.68 -0.83
N LEU A 230 23.77 16.75 -0.50
CA LEU A 230 24.46 17.94 0.00
C LEU A 230 24.47 19.04 -1.07
#